data_AF-A0A2U3E3P5-F1
#
_entry.id   AF-A0A2U3E3P5-F1
#
_cell.length_a   1.000
_cell.length_b   1.000
_cell.length_c   1.000
_cell.angle_alpha   90.00
_cell.angle_beta   90.00
_cell.angle_gamma   90.00
#
_symmetry.space_group_name_H-M   'P 1'
#
loop_
_entity.id
_entity.type
_entity.pdbx_description
1 polymer ?
#
loop_
_entity_poly.entity_id
_entity_poly.type
_entity_poly.pdbx_seq_one_letter_code
_entity_poly.pdbx_strand_id
1 'polypeptide(L)'
;MNAPTTDTTGMNPERASMLRDIAAGGEDRSLETEADKEPKPGPQRSGANGISLGKPAANAPGSRSNQNKSPVSVVPLKRSRSAVDEQDNVVAPGPRLLVIRAPLLDLAPPANPDTFYLANLLAYRPFRLILESSPVQNMAPVARTHFLQISGAGLVINEIVRTHSNLPILHLPTMGALNAGLIAPDGGVDRVARGARLEDLWARMSPESKYNMARQLGRLVKQMRKTPQNPRQAATRQLGSVHSGGYTLLVDRRQNSTYWAVREKPTQEQFVAFLLSTLSTSCAPAVAGRIAKHFSKSTSLVLCHGDLCPRNIIVHNHLVVGIIGWDCAGWYPKWWEYVKFFETFTNPMNQDWYDYVDEILDTAYTDEMVAYQSVMRWPPA
;
A
#
# COMPACT_ATOMS: atom_id res chain seq x y z
N MET A 1 21.84 -37.80 3.15
CA MET A 1 20.57 -37.05 3.23
C MET A 1 19.74 -37.73 4.30
N ASN A 2 19.42 -37.04 5.40
CA ASN A 2 18.49 -37.55 6.40
C ASN A 2 17.09 -37.05 6.04
N ALA A 3 16.08 -37.91 6.17
CA ALA A 3 14.69 -37.55 5.91
C ALA A 3 14.23 -36.40 6.83
N PRO A 4 13.37 -35.48 6.35
CA PRO A 4 12.87 -34.40 7.17
C PRO A 4 12.07 -34.95 8.35
N THR A 5 12.27 -34.34 9.51
CA THR A 5 11.58 -34.66 10.77
C THR A 5 10.06 -34.57 10.60
N THR A 6 9.36 -35.65 10.96
CA THR A 6 7.90 -35.82 10.85
C THR A 6 7.12 -35.26 12.04
N ASP A 7 7.78 -34.54 12.95
CA ASP A 7 7.10 -33.93 14.09
C ASP A 7 6.44 -32.61 13.68
N THR A 8 5.12 -32.64 13.55
CA THR A 8 4.26 -31.50 13.16
C THR A 8 3.43 -30.99 14.33
N THR A 9 3.71 -31.45 15.55
CA THR A 9 2.96 -31.00 16.74
C THR A 9 3.17 -29.50 16.97
N GLY A 10 2.07 -28.75 16.94
CA GLY A 10 2.05 -27.28 17.10
C GLY A 10 2.10 -26.46 15.81
N MET A 11 2.18 -27.07 14.63
CA MET A 11 2.08 -26.34 13.35
C MET A 11 0.62 -26.04 12.98
N ASN A 12 0.42 -24.92 12.28
CA ASN A 12 -0.85 -24.60 11.62
C ASN A 12 -1.30 -25.80 10.74
N PRO A 13 -2.57 -26.25 10.83
CA PRO A 13 -3.08 -27.41 10.09
C PRO A 13 -2.82 -27.36 8.57
N GLU A 14 -2.90 -26.17 7.97
CA GLU A 14 -2.68 -25.98 6.53
C GLU A 14 -1.20 -26.20 6.17
N ARG A 15 -0.29 -25.72 7.04
CA ARG A 15 1.16 -25.92 6.89
C ARG A 15 1.56 -27.38 7.06
N ALA A 16 0.93 -28.08 8.01
CA ALA A 16 1.14 -29.52 8.21
C ALA A 16 0.60 -30.36 7.04
N SER A 17 -0.46 -29.90 6.35
CA SER A 17 -0.95 -30.55 5.13
C SER A 17 0.01 -30.35 3.97
N MET A 18 0.44 -29.11 3.73
CA MET A 18 1.36 -28.77 2.63
C MET A 18 2.71 -29.51 2.74
N LEU A 19 3.27 -29.63 3.94
CA LEU A 19 4.53 -30.37 4.16
C LEU A 19 4.36 -31.87 3.94
N ARG A 20 3.17 -32.43 4.20
CA ARG A 20 2.86 -33.84 3.91
C ARG A 20 2.74 -34.09 2.40
N ASP A 21 2.15 -33.15 1.65
CA ASP A 21 2.03 -33.26 0.19
C ASP A 21 3.39 -33.16 -0.51
N ILE A 22 4.29 -32.30 -0.01
CA ILE A 22 5.68 -32.17 -0.51
C ILE A 22 6.48 -33.45 -0.18
N ALA A 23 6.32 -34.02 1.02
CA ALA A 23 6.99 -35.26 1.39
C ALA A 23 6.47 -36.49 0.61
N ALA A 24 5.25 -36.42 0.07
CA ALA A 24 4.64 -37.45 -0.76
C ALA A 24 5.00 -37.34 -2.26
N GLY A 25 5.89 -36.41 -2.63
CA GLY A 25 6.34 -36.24 -4.02
C GLY A 25 5.43 -35.38 -4.89
N GLY A 26 4.53 -34.58 -4.29
CA GLY A 26 3.76 -33.56 -5.01
C GLY A 26 4.66 -32.42 -5.51
N GLU A 27 4.34 -31.87 -6.69
CA GLU A 27 5.06 -30.71 -7.23
C GLU A 27 4.81 -29.45 -6.40
N ASP A 28 5.87 -28.68 -6.17
CA ASP A 28 5.83 -27.39 -5.49
C ASP A 28 5.24 -26.32 -6.42
N ARG A 29 3.92 -26.13 -6.34
CA ARG A 29 3.19 -25.08 -7.07
C ARG A 29 3.53 -23.65 -6.62
N SER A 30 4.40 -23.46 -5.61
CA SER A 30 4.87 -22.13 -5.21
C SER A 30 5.96 -21.55 -6.13
N LEU A 31 6.43 -22.33 -7.10
CA LEU A 31 7.46 -21.97 -8.08
C LEU A 31 6.92 -21.62 -9.47
N GLU A 32 5.60 -21.44 -9.66
CA GLU A 32 5.10 -20.83 -10.90
C GLU A 32 5.66 -19.41 -11.02
N THR A 33 6.65 -19.28 -11.91
CA THR A 33 7.29 -18.03 -12.31
C THR A 33 6.24 -16.98 -12.65
N GLU A 34 6.40 -15.78 -12.09
CA GLU A 34 5.62 -14.55 -12.32
C GLU A 34 5.57 -14.07 -13.80
N ALA A 35 5.93 -14.91 -14.77
CA ALA A 35 5.91 -14.60 -16.20
C ALA A 35 4.50 -14.58 -16.81
N ASP A 36 3.51 -15.26 -16.21
CA ASP A 36 2.18 -15.44 -16.81
C ASP A 36 1.02 -14.80 -16.02
N LYS A 37 1.29 -13.85 -15.12
CA LYS A 37 0.20 -13.07 -14.50
C LYS A 37 -0.26 -11.98 -15.46
N GLU A 38 -1.54 -12.02 -15.85
CA GLU A 38 -2.24 -10.93 -16.53
C GLU A 38 -1.88 -9.56 -15.92
N PRO A 39 -1.82 -8.47 -16.73
CA PRO A 39 -1.43 -7.16 -16.24
C PRO A 39 -2.32 -6.74 -15.06
N LYS A 40 -1.68 -6.50 -13.90
CA LYS A 40 -2.35 -5.94 -12.72
C LYS A 40 -3.16 -4.71 -13.15
N PRO A 41 -4.46 -4.62 -12.82
CA PRO A 41 -5.26 -3.46 -13.21
C PRO A 41 -4.58 -2.20 -12.69
N GLY A 42 -4.40 -1.21 -13.60
CA GLY A 42 -3.79 0.07 -13.27
C GLY A 42 -4.55 0.81 -12.15
N PRO A 43 -3.99 1.92 -11.63
CA PRO A 43 -4.60 2.67 -10.53
C PRO A 43 -6.08 2.97 -10.80
N GLN A 44 -6.96 2.56 -9.88
CA GLN A 44 -8.38 2.83 -10.01
C GLN A 44 -8.69 4.21 -9.43
N ARG A 45 -9.43 5.02 -10.19
CA ARG A 45 -10.01 6.25 -9.64
C ARG A 45 -10.92 5.87 -8.50
N SER A 46 -10.64 6.35 -7.29
CA SER A 46 -11.64 6.31 -6.23
C SER A 46 -12.89 7.06 -6.73
N GLY A 47 -14.09 6.58 -6.39
CA GLY A 47 -15.35 7.20 -6.79
C GLY A 47 -15.45 8.71 -6.45
N ALA A 48 -14.56 9.20 -5.58
CA ALA A 48 -14.38 10.59 -5.20
C ALA A 48 -13.82 11.55 -6.28
N ASN A 49 -13.42 11.06 -7.46
CA ASN A 49 -12.93 11.87 -8.59
C ASN A 49 -13.80 11.73 -9.86
N GLY A 50 -15.00 11.15 -9.75
CA GLY A 50 -15.79 10.63 -10.88
C GLY A 50 -16.17 11.61 -12.00
N ILE A 51 -16.06 12.93 -11.80
CA ILE A 51 -16.57 13.92 -12.76
C ILE A 51 -15.58 15.07 -13.07
N SER A 52 -14.65 15.43 -12.17
CA SER A 52 -13.96 16.74 -12.25
C SER A 52 -12.55 16.76 -12.89
N LEU A 53 -11.83 15.62 -12.96
CA LEU A 53 -10.39 15.63 -13.29
C LEU A 53 -10.03 15.18 -14.73
N GLY A 54 -10.98 15.20 -15.68
CA GLY A 54 -10.77 14.79 -17.07
C GLY A 54 -10.44 13.30 -17.23
N LYS A 55 -10.66 12.65 -18.38
CA LYS A 55 -10.25 11.25 -18.59
C LYS A 55 -8.78 11.21 -19.04
N PRO A 56 -7.93 10.28 -18.54
CA PRO A 56 -6.68 9.95 -19.21
C PRO A 56 -7.04 9.13 -20.45
N ALA A 57 -6.45 9.47 -21.59
CA ALA A 57 -6.62 8.69 -22.81
C ALA A 57 -6.01 7.29 -22.61
N ALA A 58 -6.86 6.27 -22.61
CA ALA A 58 -6.46 4.90 -22.84
C ALA A 58 -7.19 4.42 -24.10
N ASN A 59 -6.41 4.15 -25.14
CA ASN A 59 -6.88 3.50 -26.36
C ASN A 59 -7.50 2.14 -26.00
N ALA A 60 -8.75 1.92 -26.40
CA ALA A 60 -9.33 0.59 -26.54
C ALA A 60 -9.98 0.51 -27.93
N PRO A 61 -9.77 -0.58 -28.68
CA PRO A 61 -10.42 -0.78 -29.96
C PRO A 61 -11.89 -1.15 -29.73
N GLY A 62 -12.74 -0.71 -30.65
CA GLY A 62 -14.17 -0.90 -30.57
C GLY A 62 -14.62 -2.34 -30.85
N SER A 63 -15.80 -2.68 -30.33
CA SER A 63 -16.70 -3.61 -31.00
C SER A 63 -18.16 -3.29 -30.66
N ARG A 64 -19.02 -3.54 -31.65
CA ARG A 64 -20.41 -3.09 -31.80
C ARG A 64 -21.42 -4.03 -31.12
N SER A 65 -22.54 -3.42 -30.75
CA SER A 65 -23.95 -3.88 -30.79
C SER A 65 -24.33 -5.30 -30.33
N ASN A 66 -25.30 -5.39 -29.40
CA ASN A 66 -26.68 -5.73 -29.80
C ASN A 66 -27.72 -5.49 -28.68
N GLN A 67 -28.91 -5.06 -29.13
CA GLN A 67 -30.14 -4.95 -28.35
C GLN A 67 -30.73 -6.36 -28.10
N ASN A 68 -31.33 -6.60 -26.93
CA ASN A 68 -32.73 -7.06 -26.84
C ASN A 68 -33.24 -7.27 -25.39
N LYS A 69 -34.40 -6.64 -25.15
CA LYS A 69 -35.61 -7.10 -24.44
C LYS A 69 -35.54 -7.67 -23.01
N SER A 70 -36.24 -6.95 -22.13
CA SER A 70 -36.83 -7.38 -20.85
C SER A 70 -37.74 -8.61 -20.99
N PRO A 71 -38.05 -9.28 -19.87
CA PRO A 71 -39.41 -9.10 -19.33
C PRO A 71 -39.50 -8.93 -17.81
N VAL A 72 -40.69 -8.47 -17.43
CA VAL A 72 -41.25 -8.10 -16.12
C VAL A 72 -41.47 -9.32 -15.22
N SER A 73 -41.69 -9.05 -13.91
CA SER A 73 -42.49 -9.79 -12.90
C SER A 73 -41.64 -10.38 -11.76
N VAL A 74 -42.01 -10.47 -10.46
CA VAL A 74 -43.17 -10.12 -9.63
C VAL A 74 -42.63 -9.82 -8.21
N VAL A 75 -43.19 -8.82 -7.51
CA VAL A 75 -42.93 -8.54 -6.08
C VAL A 75 -43.84 -9.43 -5.21
N PRO A 76 -43.34 -10.10 -4.15
CA PRO A 76 -44.20 -10.61 -3.08
C PRO A 76 -44.29 -9.62 -1.91
N LEU A 77 -45.51 -9.47 -1.42
CA LEU A 77 -46.01 -8.54 -0.42
C LEU A 77 -45.34 -8.65 0.96
N LYS A 78 -45.32 -7.49 1.63
CA LYS A 78 -45.16 -7.28 3.08
C LYS A 78 -45.96 -8.30 3.90
N ARG A 79 -45.29 -8.95 4.86
CA ARG A 79 -45.97 -9.63 5.97
C ARG A 79 -46.26 -8.63 7.09
N SER A 80 -47.55 -8.50 7.38
CA SER A 80 -48.12 -7.78 8.52
C SER A 80 -47.62 -8.39 9.84
N ARG A 81 -47.27 -7.52 10.80
CA ARG A 81 -46.90 -7.90 12.17
C ARG A 81 -48.01 -7.39 13.08
N SER A 82 -49.05 -8.19 13.29
CA SER A 82 -50.09 -7.93 14.27
C SER A 82 -49.79 -8.64 15.58
N ALA A 83 -50.01 -7.89 16.66
CA ALA A 83 -50.23 -8.32 18.05
C ALA A 83 -49.06 -8.98 18.80
N VAL A 84 -48.34 -8.17 19.59
CA VAL A 84 -47.94 -8.56 20.95
C VAL A 84 -48.10 -7.33 21.86
N ASP A 85 -49.10 -7.42 22.73
CA ASP A 85 -49.40 -6.77 23.99
C ASP A 85 -48.98 -5.32 24.29
N GLU A 86 -50.02 -4.54 24.57
CA GLU A 86 -50.02 -3.34 25.41
C GLU A 86 -49.51 -3.68 26.82
N GLN A 87 -48.38 -3.09 27.19
CA GLN A 87 -48.09 -2.82 28.58
C GLN A 87 -47.44 -1.45 28.69
N ASP A 88 -48.23 -0.49 29.18
CA ASP A 88 -47.80 0.85 29.55
C ASP A 88 -46.65 0.77 30.56
N ASN A 89 -45.43 0.95 30.05
CA ASN A 89 -44.31 1.38 30.85
C ASN A 89 -43.84 2.71 30.28
N VAL A 90 -44.03 3.77 31.06
CA VAL A 90 -43.41 5.08 30.84
C VAL A 90 -41.90 4.89 30.99
N VAL A 91 -41.24 4.48 29.92
CA VAL A 91 -39.79 4.45 29.82
C VAL A 91 -39.34 5.88 29.63
N ALA A 92 -38.76 6.48 30.67
CA ALA A 92 -38.01 7.72 30.54
C ALA A 92 -37.04 7.60 29.35
N PRO A 93 -36.93 8.61 28.46
CA PRO A 93 -36.08 8.50 27.29
C PRO A 93 -34.64 8.23 27.75
N GLY A 94 -34.19 7.00 27.54
CA GLY A 94 -32.80 6.62 27.77
C GLY A 94 -31.87 7.54 26.97
N PRO A 95 -30.60 7.67 27.35
CA PRO A 95 -29.67 8.56 26.67
C PRO A 95 -29.69 8.26 25.18
N ARG A 96 -30.15 9.24 24.38
CA ARG A 96 -30.17 9.13 22.92
C ARG A 96 -28.76 8.74 22.48
N LEU A 97 -28.62 7.56 21.87
CA LEU A 97 -27.35 7.10 21.32
C LEU A 97 -26.83 8.21 20.39
N LEU A 98 -25.71 8.82 20.76
CA LEU A 98 -25.06 9.84 19.94
C LEU A 98 -24.78 9.24 18.56
N VAL A 99 -25.48 9.72 17.53
CA VAL A 99 -25.25 9.31 16.15
C VAL A 99 -23.94 9.93 15.70
N ILE A 100 -22.90 9.11 15.68
CA ILE A 100 -21.57 9.51 15.21
C ILE A 100 -21.60 9.43 13.69
N ARG A 101 -21.40 10.56 13.03
CA ARG A 101 -21.29 10.61 11.57
C ARG A 101 -19.83 10.45 11.16
N ALA A 102 -19.59 9.69 10.10
CA ALA A 102 -18.29 9.63 9.45
C ALA A 102 -17.95 11.00 8.83
N PRO A 103 -16.67 11.39 8.79
CA PRO A 103 -16.25 12.58 8.06
C PRO A 103 -16.53 12.38 6.57
N LEU A 104 -16.93 13.47 5.89
CA LEU A 104 -17.17 13.48 4.46
C LEU A 104 -15.92 13.95 3.74
N LEU A 105 -15.60 13.30 2.63
CA LEU A 105 -14.54 13.73 1.76
C LEU A 105 -15.09 14.84 0.85
N ASP A 106 -14.47 16.01 0.90
CA ASP A 106 -14.87 17.14 0.05
C ASP A 106 -14.76 16.79 -1.44
N LEU A 107 -15.47 17.58 -2.26
CA LEU A 107 -15.45 17.46 -3.71
C LEU A 107 -14.03 17.59 -4.25
N ALA A 108 -13.76 16.87 -5.35
CA ALA A 108 -12.50 17.02 -6.05
C ALA A 108 -12.31 18.47 -6.54
N PRO A 109 -11.09 19.04 -6.41
CA PRO A 109 -10.80 20.37 -6.90
C PRO A 109 -11.01 20.48 -8.42
N PRO A 110 -11.24 21.68 -8.95
CA PRO A 110 -11.37 21.89 -10.39
C PRO A 110 -10.05 21.54 -11.10
N ALA A 111 -10.18 21.07 -12.34
CA ALA A 111 -9.02 20.77 -13.18
C ALA A 111 -8.19 22.04 -13.45
N ASN A 112 -6.89 21.93 -13.21
CA ASN A 112 -5.89 22.97 -13.41
C ASN A 112 -4.51 22.31 -13.62
N PRO A 113 -3.46 23.04 -14.02
CA PRO A 113 -2.14 22.46 -14.29
C PRO A 113 -1.57 21.61 -13.14
N ASP A 114 -1.72 22.06 -11.88
CA ASP A 114 -1.21 21.34 -10.71
C ASP A 114 -1.95 20.01 -10.47
N THR A 115 -3.29 20.02 -10.55
CA THR A 115 -4.11 18.81 -10.39
C THR A 115 -3.89 17.81 -11.52
N PHE A 116 -3.67 18.27 -12.76
CA PHE A 116 -3.27 17.41 -13.88
C PHE A 116 -1.88 16.82 -13.68
N TYR A 117 -0.91 17.62 -13.25
CA TYR A 117 0.43 17.15 -12.92
C TYR A 117 0.38 16.03 -11.87
N LEU A 118 -0.33 16.25 -10.75
CA LEU A 118 -0.46 15.26 -9.68
C LEU A 118 -1.15 13.97 -10.16
N ALA A 119 -2.19 14.07 -10.99
CA ALA A 119 -2.84 12.89 -11.57
C ALA A 119 -1.90 12.11 -12.51
N ASN A 120 -1.07 12.80 -13.30
CA ASN A 120 -0.11 12.16 -14.21
C ASN A 120 1.03 11.44 -13.47
N LEU A 121 1.35 11.83 -12.24
CA LEU A 121 2.35 11.14 -11.42
C LEU A 121 1.95 9.70 -11.05
N LEU A 122 0.70 9.30 -11.23
CA LEU A 122 0.23 7.94 -10.98
C LEU A 122 0.55 6.97 -12.12
N ALA A 123 1.01 7.47 -13.27
CA ALA A 123 1.41 6.63 -14.39
C ALA A 123 2.63 5.78 -13.99
N TYR A 124 2.45 4.46 -14.04
CA TYR A 124 3.54 3.51 -13.86
C TYR A 124 4.33 3.33 -15.15
N ARG A 125 5.59 2.98 -14.99
CA ARG A 125 6.47 2.56 -16.07
C ARG A 125 7.44 1.48 -15.60
N PRO A 126 8.03 0.71 -16.54
CA PRO A 126 8.96 -0.35 -16.22
C PRO A 126 10.14 0.17 -15.41
N PHE A 127 10.52 -0.56 -14.38
CA PHE A 127 11.74 -0.33 -13.61
C PHE A 127 12.54 -1.64 -13.56
N ARG A 128 13.66 -1.70 -14.28
CA ARG A 128 14.57 -2.85 -14.27
C ARG A 128 15.68 -2.61 -13.26
N LEU A 129 15.63 -3.35 -12.15
CA LEU A 129 16.66 -3.33 -11.14
C LEU A 129 17.61 -4.52 -11.35
N ILE A 130 18.86 -4.24 -11.67
CA ILE A 130 19.90 -5.23 -11.88
C ILE A 130 20.76 -5.28 -10.62
N LEU A 131 20.70 -6.40 -9.91
CA LEU A 131 21.44 -6.60 -8.67
C LEU A 131 22.66 -7.48 -8.91
N GLU A 132 23.83 -6.90 -8.64
CA GLU A 132 25.11 -7.59 -8.73
C GLU A 132 25.49 -8.17 -7.37
N SER A 133 25.67 -9.50 -7.31
CA SER A 133 26.21 -10.17 -6.13
C SER A 133 27.68 -9.81 -5.90
N SER A 134 28.16 -9.93 -4.66
CA SER A 134 29.61 -9.90 -4.41
C SER A 134 30.32 -10.99 -5.23
N PRO A 135 31.49 -10.72 -5.81
CA PRO A 135 32.26 -11.76 -6.48
C PRO A 135 32.64 -12.83 -5.45
N VAL A 136 32.25 -14.07 -5.72
CA VAL A 136 32.77 -15.24 -5.00
C VAL A 136 34.12 -15.58 -5.62
N GLN A 137 35.11 -15.97 -4.81
CA GLN A 137 36.46 -16.32 -5.31
C GLN A 137 36.36 -17.22 -6.56
N ASN A 138 36.96 -16.77 -7.65
CA ASN A 138 37.02 -17.43 -8.96
C ASN A 138 35.69 -17.56 -9.75
N MET A 139 34.64 -16.82 -9.40
CA MET A 139 33.42 -16.72 -10.22
C MET A 139 33.05 -15.28 -10.53
N ALA A 140 32.61 -15.04 -11.76
CA ALA A 140 32.05 -13.74 -12.16
C ALA A 140 30.81 -13.41 -11.30
N PRO A 141 30.58 -12.13 -10.97
CA PRO A 141 29.37 -11.73 -10.26
C PRO A 141 28.13 -12.17 -11.03
N VAL A 142 27.20 -12.84 -10.36
CA VAL A 142 25.92 -13.21 -10.97
C VAL A 142 24.99 -12.01 -10.83
N ALA A 143 24.65 -11.39 -11.96
CA ALA A 143 23.66 -10.32 -11.99
C ALA A 143 22.26 -10.93 -12.08
N ARG A 144 21.34 -10.49 -11.22
CA ARG A 144 19.91 -10.84 -11.29
C ARG A 144 19.10 -9.60 -11.64
N THR A 145 18.28 -9.70 -12.69
CA THR A 145 17.37 -8.63 -13.09
C THR A 145 16.00 -8.83 -12.46
N HIS A 146 15.52 -7.79 -11.79
CA HIS A 146 14.19 -7.71 -11.22
C HIS A 146 13.35 -6.71 -12.01
N PHE A 147 12.20 -7.18 -12.50
CA PHE A 147 11.26 -6.35 -13.24
C PHE A 147 10.22 -5.81 -12.26
N LEU A 148 10.27 -4.50 -12.05
CA LEU A 148 9.41 -3.75 -11.14
C LEU A 148 8.63 -2.70 -11.96
N GLN A 149 7.72 -2.01 -11.27
CA GLN A 149 7.05 -0.83 -11.79
C GLN A 149 7.36 0.34 -10.87
N ILE A 150 7.46 1.54 -11.45
CA ILE A 150 7.60 2.77 -10.68
C ILE A 150 6.73 3.87 -11.29
N SER A 151 6.04 4.60 -10.42
CA SER A 151 5.18 5.74 -10.72
C SER A 151 5.99 7.03 -10.71
N GLY A 152 5.45 8.05 -11.38
CA GLY A 152 5.97 9.43 -11.27
C GLY A 152 6.10 9.88 -9.81
N ALA A 153 5.09 9.61 -8.99
CA ALA A 153 5.08 9.95 -7.57
C ALA A 153 6.22 9.28 -6.81
N GLY A 154 6.44 7.98 -7.08
CA GLY A 154 7.54 7.22 -6.49
C GLY A 154 8.91 7.83 -6.75
N LEU A 155 9.17 8.38 -7.95
CA LEU A 155 10.48 8.98 -8.23
C LEU A 155 10.64 10.36 -7.59
N VAL A 156 9.56 11.14 -7.55
CA VAL A 156 9.58 12.44 -6.87
C VAL A 156 9.91 12.23 -5.40
N ILE A 157 9.25 11.26 -4.74
CA ILE A 157 9.58 10.94 -3.35
C ILE A 157 10.97 10.34 -3.22
N ASN A 158 11.38 9.41 -4.10
CA ASN A 158 12.73 8.85 -4.08
C ASN A 158 13.80 9.96 -4.14
N GLU A 159 13.61 10.95 -5.02
CA GLU A 159 14.52 12.09 -5.13
C GLU A 159 14.51 12.95 -3.86
N ILE A 160 13.34 13.28 -3.32
CA ILE A 160 13.21 14.05 -2.06
C ILE A 160 13.94 13.34 -0.91
N VAL A 161 13.75 12.04 -0.75
CA VAL A 161 14.38 11.28 0.33
C VAL A 161 15.89 11.22 0.12
N ARG A 162 16.34 11.01 -1.12
CA ARG A 162 17.76 10.99 -1.48
C ARG A 162 18.46 12.32 -1.22
N THR A 163 17.79 13.45 -1.43
CA THR A 163 18.38 14.79 -1.27
C THR A 163 18.22 15.35 0.14
N HIS A 164 17.18 14.97 0.87
CA HIS A 164 16.83 15.58 2.16
C HIS A 164 17.01 14.63 3.36
N SER A 165 17.53 13.42 3.16
CA SER A 165 17.81 12.47 4.23
C SER A 165 19.17 11.78 4.05
N ASN A 166 19.64 11.12 5.11
CA ASN A 166 20.86 10.29 5.07
C ASN A 166 20.53 8.79 4.90
N LEU A 167 19.38 8.47 4.29
CA LEU A 167 18.99 7.09 4.06
C LEU A 167 19.76 6.49 2.88
N PRO A 168 20.00 5.16 2.89
CA PRO A 168 20.57 4.46 1.75
C PRO A 168 19.52 4.35 0.63
N ILE A 169 19.45 5.35 -0.24
CA ILE A 169 18.49 5.43 -1.34
C ILE A 169 19.17 5.20 -2.68
N LEU A 170 18.52 4.40 -3.53
CA LEU A 170 18.98 4.19 -4.88
C LEU A 170 18.76 5.47 -5.70
N HIS A 171 19.82 5.96 -6.35
CA HIS A 171 19.70 7.11 -7.24
C HIS A 171 18.92 6.69 -8.49
N LEU A 172 17.75 7.29 -8.68
CA LEU A 172 16.90 7.11 -9.86
C LEU A 172 16.82 8.42 -10.66
N PRO A 173 16.55 8.38 -11.96
CA PRO A 173 16.37 9.59 -12.76
C PRO A 173 15.21 10.44 -12.23
N THR A 174 15.37 11.77 -12.29
CA THR A 174 14.33 12.72 -11.91
C THR A 174 13.24 12.81 -12.97
N MET A 175 12.04 13.25 -12.60
CA MET A 175 10.95 13.50 -13.57
C MET A 175 11.37 14.49 -14.68
N GLY A 176 12.19 15.49 -14.36
CA GLY A 176 12.73 16.42 -15.34
C GLY A 176 13.67 15.75 -16.36
N ALA A 177 14.56 14.88 -15.89
CA ALA A 177 15.46 14.12 -16.76
C ALA A 177 14.69 13.20 -17.72
N LEU A 178 13.64 12.54 -17.23
CA LEU A 178 12.81 11.65 -18.04
C LEU A 178 12.03 12.41 -19.11
N ASN A 179 11.47 13.57 -18.76
CA ASN A 179 10.77 14.44 -19.71
C ASN A 179 11.71 15.03 -20.78
N ALA A 180 13.01 15.12 -20.49
CA ALA A 180 14.03 15.53 -21.44
C ALA A 180 14.50 14.39 -22.38
N GLY A 181 13.85 13.23 -22.35
CA GLY A 181 14.15 12.10 -23.22
C GLY A 181 15.30 11.20 -22.75
N LEU A 182 15.75 11.33 -21.50
CA LEU A 182 16.76 10.44 -20.90
C LEU A 182 16.11 9.14 -20.39
N ILE A 183 15.32 8.48 -21.25
CA ILE A 183 14.62 7.22 -20.98
C ILE A 183 15.12 6.12 -21.90
N ALA A 184 14.99 4.87 -21.44
CA ALA A 184 15.16 3.73 -22.33
C ALA A 184 14.11 3.80 -23.48
N PRO A 185 14.35 3.13 -24.62
CA PRO A 185 13.44 3.16 -25.77
C PRO A 185 12.00 2.72 -25.45
N ASP A 186 11.83 1.88 -24.44
CA ASP A 186 10.54 1.41 -23.93
C ASP A 186 9.94 2.30 -22.82
N GLY A 187 10.56 3.45 -22.56
CA GLY A 187 10.18 4.36 -21.48
C GLY A 187 10.56 3.87 -20.08
N GLY A 188 11.31 2.78 -19.97
CA GLY A 188 11.74 2.19 -18.70
C GLY A 188 12.85 2.95 -17.98
N VAL A 189 12.99 2.68 -16.69
CA VAL A 189 14.15 3.06 -15.88
C VAL A 189 15.00 1.84 -15.62
N ASP A 190 16.30 1.96 -15.87
CA ASP A 190 17.27 0.90 -15.61
C ASP A 190 18.20 1.33 -14.50
N ARG A 191 18.43 0.44 -13.54
CA ARG A 191 19.38 0.72 -12.47
C ARG A 191 20.14 -0.50 -12.01
N VAL A 192 21.46 -0.36 -11.95
CA VAL A 192 22.35 -1.34 -11.36
C VAL A 192 22.63 -0.97 -9.91
N ALA A 193 22.59 -1.96 -9.01
CA ALA A 193 22.99 -1.82 -7.62
C ALA A 193 23.72 -3.08 -7.14
N ARG A 194 24.55 -2.95 -6.11
CA ARG A 194 25.23 -4.10 -5.48
C ARG A 194 24.39 -4.66 -4.34
N GLY A 195 24.34 -5.98 -4.22
CA GLY A 195 23.63 -6.68 -3.16
C GLY A 195 22.55 -7.63 -3.68
N ALA A 196 21.63 -7.99 -2.80
CA ALA A 196 20.45 -8.80 -3.10
C ALA A 196 19.24 -8.22 -2.38
N ARG A 197 18.02 -8.51 -2.85
CA ARG A 197 16.82 -8.09 -2.11
C ARG A 197 16.72 -8.90 -0.82
N LEU A 198 16.24 -8.25 0.24
CA LEU A 198 16.01 -8.93 1.51
C LEU A 198 14.98 -10.06 1.35
N GLU A 199 13.99 -9.91 0.47
CA GLU A 199 13.02 -10.96 0.16
C GLU A 199 13.67 -12.30 -0.23
N ASP A 200 14.71 -12.24 -1.08
CA ASP A 200 15.40 -13.44 -1.59
C ASP A 200 16.27 -14.13 -0.52
N LEU A 201 16.62 -13.39 0.55
CA LEU A 201 17.51 -13.85 1.62
C LEU A 201 16.77 -14.26 2.90
N TRP A 202 15.66 -13.59 3.20
CA TRP A 202 15.03 -13.59 4.52
C TRP A 202 14.73 -15.00 5.04
N ALA A 203 14.09 -15.87 4.24
CA ALA A 203 13.77 -17.25 4.63
C ALA A 203 14.99 -18.07 5.10
N ARG A 204 16.19 -17.75 4.61
CA ARG A 204 17.44 -18.48 4.89
C ARG A 204 18.27 -17.86 6.01
N MET A 205 17.90 -16.67 6.48
CA MET A 205 18.62 -15.97 7.55
C MET A 205 18.39 -16.64 8.91
N SER A 206 19.43 -16.67 9.75
CA SER A 206 19.27 -17.08 11.15
C SER A 206 18.36 -16.10 11.90
N PRO A 207 17.69 -16.51 12.99
CA PRO A 207 16.88 -15.62 13.82
C PRO A 207 17.66 -14.38 14.29
N GLU A 208 18.92 -14.55 14.69
CA GLU A 208 19.79 -13.46 15.11
C GLU A 208 20.09 -12.48 13.96
N SER A 209 20.28 -12.99 12.73
CA SER A 209 20.48 -12.13 11.56
C SER A 209 19.20 -11.35 11.21
N LYS A 210 18.03 -11.97 11.30
CA LYS A 210 16.73 -11.29 11.11
C LYS A 210 16.52 -10.20 12.15
N TYR A 211 16.83 -10.49 13.41
CA TYR A 211 16.76 -9.52 14.50
C TYR A 211 17.68 -8.32 14.27
N ASN A 212 18.94 -8.56 13.91
CA ASN A 212 19.89 -7.48 13.60
C ASN A 212 19.45 -6.64 12.40
N MET A 213 18.89 -7.26 11.36
CA MET A 213 18.32 -6.58 10.20
C MET A 213 17.12 -5.72 10.59
N ALA A 214 16.18 -6.26 11.37
CA ALA A 214 15.00 -5.55 11.86
C ALA A 214 15.39 -4.30 12.67
N ARG A 215 16.38 -4.41 13.58
CA ARG A 215 16.91 -3.26 14.33
C ARG A 215 17.60 -2.22 13.43
N GLN A 216 18.30 -2.66 12.40
CA GLN A 216 18.87 -1.74 11.41
C GLN A 216 17.75 -0.96 10.70
N LEU A 217 16.71 -1.66 10.25
CA LEU A 217 15.53 -1.05 9.63
C LEU A 217 14.81 -0.10 10.60
N GLY A 218 14.66 -0.46 11.87
CA GLY A 218 14.07 0.43 12.87
C GLY A 218 14.83 1.75 13.05
N ARG A 219 16.17 1.72 12.99
CA ARG A 219 16.98 2.95 12.96
C ARG A 219 16.73 3.76 11.68
N LEU A 220 16.64 3.10 10.53
CA LEU A 220 16.38 3.75 9.25
C LEU A 220 14.96 4.36 9.20
N VAL A 221 13.93 3.68 9.70
CA VAL A 221 12.56 4.21 9.81
C VAL A 221 12.52 5.45 10.70
N LYS A 222 13.24 5.44 11.84
CA LYS A 222 13.36 6.62 12.71
C LYS A 222 14.02 7.81 12.00
N GLN A 223 14.98 7.57 11.13
CA GLN A 223 15.59 8.62 10.29
C GLN A 223 14.62 9.06 9.18
N MET A 224 13.96 8.12 8.50
CA MET A 224 12.97 8.36 7.45
C MET A 224 11.88 9.32 7.91
N ARG A 225 11.29 9.08 9.09
CA ARG A 225 10.22 9.92 9.67
C ARG A 225 10.63 11.38 9.89
N LYS A 226 11.93 11.66 9.99
CA LYS A 226 12.49 13.01 10.16
C LYS A 226 12.69 13.75 8.83
N THR A 227 12.62 13.07 7.70
CA THR A 227 12.82 13.67 6.37
C THR A 227 11.82 14.81 6.13
N PRO A 228 12.30 16.05 5.87
CA PRO A 228 11.43 17.16 5.54
C PRO A 228 10.93 17.06 4.09
N GLN A 229 9.70 17.52 3.83
CA GLN A 229 9.21 17.71 2.46
C GLN A 229 10.06 18.74 1.72
N ASN A 230 10.28 19.87 2.38
CA ASN A 230 11.09 20.96 1.89
C ASN A 230 12.06 21.38 3.02
N PRO A 231 13.39 21.31 2.82
CA PRO A 231 14.37 21.71 3.83
C PRO A 231 14.21 23.16 4.29
N ARG A 232 13.74 24.06 3.40
CA ARG A 232 13.50 25.47 3.71
C ARG A 232 12.28 25.70 4.59
N GLN A 233 11.39 24.72 4.69
CA GLN A 233 10.13 24.78 5.42
C GLN A 233 9.92 23.48 6.23
N ALA A 234 10.97 22.99 6.88
CA ALA A 234 10.98 21.67 7.52
C ALA A 234 9.90 21.49 8.61
N ALA A 235 9.45 22.59 9.24
CA ALA A 235 8.40 22.60 10.26
C ALA A 235 6.99 22.45 9.69
N THR A 236 6.76 22.79 8.42
CA THR A 236 5.44 22.71 7.79
C THR A 236 5.38 21.51 6.86
N ARG A 237 4.58 20.51 7.23
CA ARG A 237 4.31 19.32 6.42
C ARG A 237 2.86 19.36 5.93
N GLN A 238 2.67 19.11 4.64
CA GLN A 238 1.37 18.89 4.02
C GLN A 238 1.08 17.39 3.99
N LEU A 239 -0.16 17.01 4.29
CA LEU A 239 -0.60 15.62 4.30
C LEU A 239 -0.66 15.08 2.87
N GLY A 240 -0.11 13.89 2.62
CA GLY A 240 -0.20 13.23 1.31
C GLY A 240 1.16 12.86 0.74
N SER A 241 1.14 12.32 -0.48
CA SER A 241 2.32 11.97 -1.27
C SER A 241 2.99 13.23 -1.84
N VAL A 242 2.89 13.45 -3.15
CA VAL A 242 3.45 14.63 -3.82
C VAL A 242 2.47 15.80 -3.76
N HIS A 243 2.99 17.02 -3.59
CA HIS A 243 2.22 18.26 -3.65
C HIS A 243 2.62 19.13 -4.85
N SER A 244 1.69 19.95 -5.32
CA SER A 244 1.87 20.89 -6.42
C SER A 244 0.89 22.05 -6.23
N GLY A 245 1.39 23.28 -6.21
CA GLY A 245 0.60 24.44 -5.80
C GLY A 245 0.01 24.27 -4.39
N GLY A 246 -1.31 24.46 -4.27
CA GLY A 246 -2.08 24.23 -3.05
C GLY A 246 -2.59 22.78 -2.88
N TYR A 247 -2.30 21.91 -3.84
CA TYR A 247 -2.90 20.58 -3.95
C TYR A 247 -1.90 19.48 -3.58
N THR A 248 -2.42 18.35 -3.12
CA THR A 248 -1.63 17.16 -2.83
C THR A 248 -2.35 15.89 -3.26
N LEU A 249 -1.55 14.89 -3.57
CA LEU A 249 -1.98 13.55 -3.98
C LEU A 249 -2.09 12.64 -2.75
N LEU A 250 -3.29 12.15 -2.46
CA LEU A 250 -3.54 11.07 -1.51
C LEU A 250 -3.49 9.74 -2.25
N VAL A 251 -2.80 8.74 -1.69
CA VAL A 251 -2.65 7.40 -2.27
C VAL A 251 -2.86 6.34 -1.21
N ASP A 252 -3.70 5.34 -1.52
CA ASP A 252 -3.84 4.10 -0.76
C ASP A 252 -3.79 2.90 -1.72
N ARG A 253 -2.65 2.20 -1.76
CA ARG A 253 -2.50 0.96 -2.52
C ARG A 253 -2.93 -0.23 -1.67
N ARG A 254 -3.82 -1.04 -2.23
CA ARG A 254 -4.28 -2.32 -1.72
C ARG A 254 -3.84 -3.42 -2.68
N GLN A 255 -3.99 -4.68 -2.26
CA GLN A 255 -3.51 -5.85 -3.03
C GLN A 255 -3.92 -5.80 -4.51
N ASN A 256 -5.16 -5.42 -4.81
CA ASN A 256 -5.72 -5.47 -6.17
C ASN A 256 -6.04 -4.10 -6.78
N SER A 257 -5.96 -3.02 -6.00
CA SER A 257 -6.39 -1.69 -6.44
C SER A 257 -5.55 -0.59 -5.79
N THR A 258 -5.24 0.46 -6.54
CA THR A 258 -4.68 1.70 -5.97
C THR A 258 -5.75 2.77 -5.99
N TYR A 259 -6.19 3.23 -4.82
CA TYR A 259 -7.09 4.36 -4.65
C TYR A 259 -6.29 5.64 -4.52
N TRP A 260 -6.81 6.72 -5.09
CA TRP A 260 -6.17 8.02 -5.02
C TRP A 260 -7.17 9.17 -5.07
N ALA A 261 -6.75 10.32 -4.56
CA ALA A 261 -7.50 11.56 -4.59
C ALA A 261 -6.55 12.76 -4.66
N VAL A 262 -6.93 13.85 -5.33
CA VAL A 262 -6.22 15.13 -5.24
C VAL A 262 -7.05 16.05 -4.37
N ARG A 263 -6.46 16.65 -3.34
CA ARG A 263 -7.16 17.57 -2.43
C ARG A 263 -6.33 18.83 -2.17
N GLU A 264 -7.02 19.94 -1.98
CA GLU A 264 -6.38 21.19 -1.58
C GLU A 264 -6.12 21.14 -0.06
N LYS A 265 -4.85 21.26 0.33
CA LYS A 265 -4.39 21.31 1.74
C LYS A 265 -5.15 20.35 2.69
N PRO A 266 -5.19 19.03 2.42
CA PRO A 266 -6.01 18.11 3.16
C PRO A 266 -5.58 18.00 4.63
N THR A 267 -6.57 17.86 5.49
CA THR A 267 -6.42 17.55 6.91
C THR A 267 -6.40 16.04 7.12
N GLN A 268 -6.04 15.62 8.33
CA GLN A 268 -6.12 14.21 8.70
C GLN A 268 -7.55 13.67 8.71
N GLU A 269 -8.52 14.51 9.06
CA GLU A 269 -9.93 14.14 8.99
C GLU A 269 -10.36 13.88 7.54
N GLN A 270 -9.90 14.69 6.58
CA GLN A 270 -10.12 14.44 5.16
C GLN A 270 -9.35 13.20 4.66
N PHE A 271 -8.18 12.89 5.23
CA PHE A 271 -7.50 11.62 4.92
C PHE A 271 -8.29 10.41 5.40
N VAL A 272 -8.83 10.44 6.62
CA VAL A 272 -9.72 9.38 7.12
C VAL A 272 -10.99 9.31 6.26
N ALA A 273 -11.58 10.44 5.89
CA ALA A 273 -12.72 10.47 4.97
C ALA A 273 -12.38 9.85 3.61
N PHE A 274 -11.17 10.06 3.10
CA PHE A 274 -10.67 9.40 1.89
C PHE A 274 -10.61 7.88 2.05
N LEU A 275 -10.07 7.36 3.15
CA LEU A 275 -10.09 5.92 3.42
C LEU A 275 -11.52 5.38 3.48
N LEU A 276 -12.42 6.06 4.22
CA LEU A 276 -13.82 5.64 4.37
C LEU A 276 -14.64 5.77 3.08
N SER A 277 -14.24 6.63 2.14
CA SER A 277 -14.90 6.77 0.83
C SER A 277 -14.79 5.52 -0.04
N THR A 278 -13.89 4.60 0.33
CA THR A 278 -13.73 3.31 -0.34
C THR A 278 -14.63 2.22 0.24
N LEU A 279 -15.31 2.47 1.37
CA LEU A 279 -16.25 1.51 1.94
C LEU A 279 -17.37 1.22 0.95
N SER A 280 -17.75 -0.06 0.86
CA SER A 280 -18.97 -0.47 0.15
C SER A 280 -20.17 0.38 0.57
N THR A 281 -21.03 0.72 -0.38
CA THR A 281 -22.31 1.42 -0.14
C THR A 281 -23.26 0.61 0.77
N SER A 282 -23.01 -0.69 0.93
CA SER A 282 -23.70 -1.56 1.89
C SER A 282 -23.34 -1.30 3.36
N CYS A 283 -22.23 -0.60 3.63
CA CYS A 283 -21.80 -0.27 4.99
C CYS A 283 -22.72 0.82 5.58
N ALA A 284 -23.39 0.51 6.69
CA ALA A 284 -24.29 1.45 7.33
C ALA A 284 -23.52 2.69 7.86
N PRO A 285 -24.05 3.92 7.70
CA PRO A 285 -23.37 5.15 8.14
C PRO A 285 -22.93 5.15 9.61
N ALA A 286 -23.70 4.50 10.49
CA ALA A 286 -23.36 4.37 11.90
C ALA A 286 -22.13 3.46 12.15
N VAL A 287 -21.88 2.48 11.27
CA VAL A 287 -20.67 1.64 11.29
C VAL A 287 -19.49 2.45 10.79
N ALA A 288 -19.63 3.14 9.65
CA ALA A 288 -18.60 4.03 9.13
C ALA A 288 -18.17 5.10 10.15
N GLY A 289 -19.12 5.71 10.87
CA GLY A 289 -18.83 6.67 11.93
C GLY A 289 -18.11 6.06 13.14
N ARG A 290 -18.35 4.78 13.45
CA ARG A 290 -17.59 4.05 14.49
C ARG A 290 -16.17 3.75 14.04
N ILE A 291 -15.98 3.25 12.81
CA ILE A 291 -14.66 3.02 12.22
C ILE A 291 -13.84 4.32 12.25
N ALA A 292 -14.45 5.45 11.84
CA ALA A 292 -13.80 6.76 11.84
C ALA A 292 -13.22 7.17 13.20
N LYS A 293 -13.87 6.81 14.31
CA LYS A 293 -13.42 7.17 15.66
C LYS A 293 -12.16 6.45 16.13
N HIS A 294 -11.86 5.29 15.55
CA HIS A 294 -10.66 4.52 15.89
C HIS A 294 -9.40 5.05 15.20
N PHE A 295 -9.53 5.98 14.24
CA PHE A 295 -8.38 6.69 13.71
C PHE A 295 -7.96 7.84 14.62
N SER A 296 -6.69 7.85 15.04
CA SER A 296 -6.13 8.96 15.83
C SER A 296 -6.16 10.27 15.07
N LYS A 297 -6.42 11.35 15.82
CA LYS A 297 -6.41 12.74 15.36
C LYS A 297 -5.04 13.44 15.55
N SER A 298 -3.97 12.66 15.79
CA SER A 298 -2.63 13.17 16.09
C SER A 298 -2.08 14.06 14.98
N THR A 299 -1.88 15.35 15.23
CA THR A 299 -1.45 16.36 14.22
C THR A 299 -0.07 16.16 13.59
N SER A 300 0.80 15.33 14.18
CA SER A 300 2.17 15.12 13.66
C SER A 300 2.18 14.23 12.44
N LEU A 301 2.55 14.80 11.29
CA LEU A 301 2.82 14.07 10.05
C LEU A 301 4.28 13.62 10.01
N VAL A 302 4.53 12.41 9.53
CA VAL A 302 5.86 11.87 9.28
C VAL A 302 5.93 11.27 7.89
N LEU A 303 7.13 11.22 7.30
CA LEU A 303 7.31 10.45 6.08
C LEU A 303 7.08 8.97 6.41
N CYS A 304 6.10 8.39 5.72
CA CYS A 304 5.78 6.98 5.69
C CYS A 304 6.16 6.45 4.30
N HIS A 305 6.71 5.24 4.25
CA HIS A 305 6.98 4.53 3.01
C HIS A 305 5.70 3.94 2.41
N GLY A 306 4.81 3.42 3.27
CA GLY A 306 3.52 2.85 2.87
C GLY A 306 3.60 1.52 2.08
N ASP A 307 4.80 0.96 1.92
CA ASP A 307 5.07 -0.34 1.27
C ASP A 307 6.41 -0.93 1.76
N LEU A 308 6.72 -0.78 3.05
CA LEU A 308 7.98 -1.22 3.63
C LEU A 308 7.96 -2.74 3.86
N CYS A 309 8.54 -3.49 2.93
CA CYS A 309 8.62 -4.95 2.98
C CYS A 309 9.92 -5.48 2.37
N PRO A 310 10.27 -6.77 2.56
CA PRO A 310 11.57 -7.31 2.14
C PRO A 310 11.90 -7.13 0.66
N ARG A 311 10.90 -7.05 -0.24
CA ARG A 311 11.14 -6.85 -1.69
C ARG A 311 11.69 -5.47 -2.03
N ASN A 312 11.43 -4.50 -1.15
CA ASN A 312 11.78 -3.10 -1.30
C ASN A 312 13.09 -2.73 -0.56
N ILE A 313 13.79 -3.73 -0.03
CA ILE A 313 15.03 -3.56 0.74
C ILE A 313 16.16 -4.30 0.03
N ILE A 314 17.25 -3.59 -0.26
CA ILE A 314 18.47 -4.14 -0.87
C ILE A 314 19.53 -4.24 0.22
N VAL A 315 20.13 -5.42 0.34
CA VAL A 315 21.13 -5.74 1.37
C VAL A 315 22.45 -6.16 0.71
N HIS A 316 23.55 -5.68 1.27
CA HIS A 316 24.89 -6.09 0.90
C HIS A 316 25.75 -6.21 2.17
N ASN A 317 26.45 -7.33 2.33
CA ASN A 317 27.27 -7.63 3.51
C ASN A 317 26.53 -7.38 4.84
N HIS A 318 25.31 -7.90 4.95
CA HIS A 318 24.43 -7.75 6.12
C HIS A 318 23.99 -6.31 6.45
N LEU A 319 24.23 -5.35 5.56
CA LEU A 319 23.80 -3.97 5.70
C LEU A 319 22.72 -3.63 4.68
N VAL A 320 21.70 -2.89 5.10
CA VAL A 320 20.77 -2.23 4.17
C VAL A 320 21.54 -1.17 3.38
N VAL A 321 21.59 -1.34 2.06
CA VAL A 321 22.27 -0.44 1.11
C VAL A 321 21.30 0.22 0.12
N GLY A 322 20.03 -0.16 0.13
CA GLY A 322 19.01 0.46 -0.70
C GLY A 322 17.61 0.27 -0.14
N ILE A 323 16.80 1.33 -0.18
CA ILE A 323 15.35 1.28 0.00
C ILE A 323 14.70 1.82 -1.28
N ILE A 324 13.80 1.04 -1.87
CA ILE A 324 13.06 1.34 -3.12
C ILE A 324 11.55 1.21 -2.89
N GLY A 325 10.72 1.46 -3.91
CA GLY A 325 9.26 1.26 -3.80
C GLY A 325 8.50 2.42 -3.14
N TRP A 326 8.96 3.65 -3.39
CA TRP A 326 8.42 4.89 -2.81
C TRP A 326 7.07 5.33 -3.39
N ASP A 327 6.42 4.49 -4.20
CA ASP A 327 5.19 4.78 -4.91
C ASP A 327 3.97 5.01 -4.01
N CYS A 328 4.01 4.52 -2.77
CA CYS A 328 2.98 4.74 -1.74
C CYS A 328 3.40 5.76 -0.68
N ALA A 329 4.58 6.33 -0.83
CA ALA A 329 5.17 7.13 0.21
C ALA A 329 4.58 8.54 0.23
N GLY A 330 4.65 9.15 1.41
CA GLY A 330 4.15 10.49 1.65
C GLY A 330 4.20 10.85 3.12
N TRP A 331 3.80 12.08 3.44
CA TRP A 331 3.71 12.57 4.80
C TRP A 331 2.30 12.32 5.32
N TYR A 332 2.20 11.30 6.16
CA TYR A 332 0.94 10.79 6.69
C TYR A 332 1.00 10.77 8.23
N PRO A 333 -0.15 10.56 8.91
CA PRO A 333 -0.13 10.28 10.34
C PRO A 333 0.79 9.09 10.68
N LYS A 334 1.43 9.13 11.85
CA LYS A 334 2.42 8.11 12.27
C LYS A 334 1.91 6.67 12.22
N TRP A 335 0.62 6.47 12.49
CA TRP A 335 -0.03 5.16 12.44
C TRP A 335 -0.08 4.56 11.03
N TRP A 336 0.04 5.38 9.98
CA TRP A 336 -0.08 4.92 8.60
C TRP A 336 0.95 3.87 8.24
N GLU A 337 2.22 4.05 8.63
CA GLU A 337 3.26 3.05 8.34
C GLU A 337 2.94 1.72 9.04
N TYR A 338 2.42 1.77 10.27
CA TYR A 338 2.08 0.58 11.05
C TYR A 338 0.95 -0.22 10.41
N VAL A 339 -0.15 0.44 10.03
CA VAL A 339 -1.26 -0.28 9.38
C VAL A 339 -0.87 -0.82 8.01
N LYS A 340 -0.05 -0.08 7.25
CA LYS A 340 0.42 -0.53 5.93
C LYS A 340 1.44 -1.65 6.02
N PHE A 341 2.23 -1.74 7.09
CA PHE A 341 3.21 -2.81 7.28
C PHE A 341 2.59 -4.20 7.13
N PHE A 342 1.40 -4.42 7.72
CA PHE A 342 0.67 -5.69 7.64
C PHE A 342 -0.06 -5.92 6.30
N GLU A 343 -0.20 -4.89 5.47
CA GLU A 343 -0.81 -4.98 4.14
C GLU A 343 0.19 -5.29 3.03
N THR A 344 1.48 -5.11 3.31
CA THR A 344 2.53 -5.38 2.33
C THR A 344 2.60 -6.86 2.01
N PHE A 345 2.86 -7.21 0.75
CA PHE A 345 2.99 -8.60 0.33
C PHE A 345 4.45 -9.07 0.41
N THR A 346 4.68 -10.10 1.22
CA THR A 346 5.95 -10.83 1.29
C THR A 346 5.79 -12.25 0.75
N ASN A 347 6.90 -12.87 0.33
CA ASN A 347 6.91 -14.27 -0.10
C ASN A 347 6.32 -15.17 1.03
N PRO A 348 5.52 -16.21 0.73
CA PRO A 348 4.99 -17.13 1.75
C PRO A 348 6.05 -17.74 2.69
N MET A 349 7.31 -17.88 2.25
CA MET A 349 8.40 -18.34 3.10
C MET A 349 8.89 -17.29 4.13
N ASN A 350 8.48 -16.04 3.97
CA ASN A 350 8.90 -14.88 4.76
C ASN A 350 7.77 -14.34 5.66
N GLN A 351 6.76 -15.15 5.99
CA GLN A 351 5.62 -14.70 6.81
C GLN A 351 6.04 -14.29 8.23
N ASP A 352 7.15 -14.81 8.74
CA ASP A 352 7.70 -14.38 10.02
C ASP A 352 8.27 -12.95 9.99
N TRP A 353 8.28 -12.27 8.83
CA TRP A 353 8.58 -10.84 8.73
C TRP A 353 7.71 -9.99 9.66
N TYR A 354 6.43 -10.30 9.76
CA TYR A 354 5.49 -9.49 10.53
C TYR A 354 5.74 -9.56 12.04
N ASP A 355 6.40 -10.64 12.51
CA ASP A 355 6.77 -10.82 13.91
C ASP A 355 7.84 -9.81 14.37
N TYR A 356 8.55 -9.17 13.43
CA TYR A 356 9.58 -8.17 13.72
C TYR A 356 9.05 -6.73 13.71
N VAL A 357 7.73 -6.54 13.67
CA VAL A 357 7.12 -5.21 13.63
C VAL A 357 7.59 -4.31 14.76
N ASP A 358 7.74 -4.82 15.98
CA ASP A 358 8.13 -4.02 17.16
C ASP A 358 9.61 -3.59 17.14
N GLU A 359 10.45 -4.28 16.36
CA GLU A 359 11.85 -3.92 16.15
C GLU A 359 12.01 -2.90 15.02
N ILE A 360 11.12 -2.96 14.01
CA ILE A 360 11.13 -2.07 12.85
C ILE A 360 10.36 -0.77 13.15
N LEU A 361 9.26 -0.85 13.87
CA LEU A 361 8.37 0.26 14.22
C LEU A 361 8.30 0.41 15.75
N ASP A 362 8.57 1.61 16.23
CA ASP A 362 8.70 1.91 17.67
C ASP A 362 7.39 2.12 18.42
N THR A 363 6.23 1.97 17.76
CA THR A 363 4.92 2.21 18.37
C THR A 363 3.87 1.38 17.66
N ALA A 364 3.10 0.62 18.43
CA ALA A 364 1.94 -0.11 17.97
C ALA A 364 0.71 0.81 17.88
N TYR A 365 -0.06 0.66 16.80
CA TYR A 365 -1.27 1.42 16.51
C TYR A 365 -2.44 0.46 16.27
N THR A 366 -2.81 -0.30 17.31
CA THR A 366 -3.78 -1.40 17.23
C THR A 366 -5.19 -0.92 16.88
N ASP A 367 -5.63 0.21 17.43
CA ASP A 367 -6.95 0.78 17.13
C ASP A 367 -7.05 1.18 15.65
N GLU A 368 -6.03 1.87 15.14
CA GLU A 368 -5.98 2.26 13.73
C GLU A 368 -5.82 1.06 12.80
N MET A 369 -5.10 0.02 13.22
CA MET A 369 -5.00 -1.24 12.48
C MET A 369 -6.37 -1.90 12.36
N VAL A 370 -7.12 -2.05 13.46
CA VAL A 370 -8.47 -2.64 13.42
C VAL A 370 -9.41 -1.77 12.58
N ALA A 371 -9.32 -0.44 12.68
CA ALA A 371 -10.09 0.48 11.86
C ALA A 371 -9.78 0.31 10.37
N TYR A 372 -8.50 0.27 10.01
CA TYR A 372 -8.05 0.09 8.63
C TYR A 372 -8.49 -1.28 8.08
N GLN A 373 -8.30 -2.38 8.83
CA GLN A 373 -8.81 -3.71 8.46
C GLN A 373 -10.32 -3.72 8.25
N SER A 374 -11.07 -2.95 9.05
CA SER A 374 -12.50 -2.77 8.86
C SER A 374 -12.80 -2.08 7.53
N VAL A 375 -12.02 -1.08 7.12
CA VAL A 375 -12.13 -0.46 5.78
C VAL A 375 -11.85 -1.48 4.67
N MET A 376 -10.85 -2.34 4.85
CA MET A 376 -10.45 -3.35 3.87
C MET A 376 -11.51 -4.43 3.64
N ARG A 377 -12.27 -4.80 4.67
CA ARG A 377 -13.28 -5.88 4.62
C ARG A 377 -14.49 -5.57 3.74
N TRP A 378 -14.79 -4.29 3.52
CA TRP A 378 -15.87 -3.84 2.62
C TRP A 378 -15.27 -3.13 1.39
N PRO A 379 -14.63 -3.87 0.48
CA PRO A 379 -14.17 -3.26 -0.77
C PRO A 379 -15.37 -2.66 -1.51
N PRO A 380 -15.14 -1.60 -2.31
CA PRO A 380 -16.19 -1.06 -3.17
C PRO A 380 -16.64 -2.15 -4.15
N ALA A 381 -17.94 -2.15 -4.44
CA ALA A 381 -18.58 -3.13 -5.32
C ALA A 381 -18.08 -3.07 -6.76
#